data_AF-W7B0G5-F1
#
_entry.id   AF-W7B0G5-F1
#
_cell.length_a   1.000
_cell.length_b   1.000
_cell.length_c   1.000
_cell.angle_alpha   90.00
_cell.angle_beta   90.00
_cell.angle_gamma   90.00
#
_symmetry.space_group_name_H-M   'P 1'
#
loop_
_entity.id
_entity.type
_entity.pdbx_description
1 polymer ?
#
loop_
_entity_poly.entity_id
_entity_poly.type
_entity_poly.pdbx_seq_one_letter_code
_entity_poly.pdbx_strand_id
1 'polypeptide(L)'
;MSIDMYVSKSKAQATSTSQVCQKHLEGYEALQQAIHQFTVDSPLLKGKAYDSAKAFYSAVLLPLVQAGILLTEATEEAVQKFSERYQSEVDSGDLKESELEEQIRKANDLINQANALQTKITQSQLPETDHRTQLNLNQALINSYQTNKEELEEKLRKLRAFHASSPSIFSEIASLKQAIDQGIAQTKTAWNSSTGTFMVPKQSDLTWTETIKNKYEKYLELTGTALMAGGYVSTANVVRAEGKASIKKN
;
A
#
# COMPACT_ATOMS: atom_id res chain seq x y z
N MET A 1 -17.87 -5.43 14.49
CA MET A 1 -16.39 -5.42 14.46
C MET A 1 -15.97 -3.95 14.55
N SER A 2 -15.01 -3.60 15.40
CA SER A 2 -14.49 -2.22 15.54
C SER A 2 -13.42 -1.95 14.49
N ILE A 3 -13.39 -0.72 13.95
CA ILE A 3 -12.27 -0.24 13.13
C ILE A 3 -11.15 0.24 14.05
N ASP A 4 -10.01 -0.47 14.02
CA ASP A 4 -8.86 -0.19 14.87
C ASP A 4 -7.61 0.05 14.00
N MET A 5 -6.87 1.12 14.29
CA MET A 5 -5.59 1.43 13.66
C MET A 5 -4.49 1.57 14.72
N TYR A 6 -3.39 0.85 14.50
CA TYR A 6 -2.18 0.90 15.32
C TYR A 6 -1.02 1.38 14.44
N VAL A 7 -0.67 2.66 14.55
CA VAL A 7 0.33 3.33 13.68
C VAL A 7 1.69 2.67 13.82
N SER A 8 2.12 2.38 15.05
CA SER A 8 3.42 1.74 15.31
C SER A 8 3.51 0.35 14.67
N LYS A 9 2.44 -0.46 14.78
CA LYS A 9 2.37 -1.80 14.16
C LYS A 9 2.31 -1.71 12.64
N SER A 10 1.56 -0.76 12.09
CA SER A 10 1.48 -0.54 10.65
C SER A 10 2.85 -0.14 10.07
N LYS A 11 3.59 0.76 10.74
CA LYS A 11 4.96 1.12 10.36
C LYS A 11 5.94 -0.05 10.46
N ALA A 12 5.84 -0.84 11.52
CA ALA A 12 6.64 -2.05 11.68
C ALA A 12 6.36 -3.06 10.55
N GLN A 13 5.08 -3.25 10.19
CA GLN A 13 4.68 -4.07 9.06
C GLN A 13 5.30 -3.54 7.76
N ALA A 14 5.21 -2.23 7.48
CA ALA A 14 5.82 -1.63 6.30
C ALA A 14 7.34 -1.87 6.22
N THR A 15 8.03 -1.78 7.36
CA THR A 15 9.47 -2.05 7.44
C THR A 15 9.78 -3.53 7.18
N SER A 16 9.04 -4.44 7.80
CA SER A 16 9.23 -5.88 7.59
C SER A 16 8.92 -6.31 6.15
N THR A 17 7.85 -5.75 5.55
CA THR A 17 7.50 -5.98 4.15
C THR A 17 8.59 -5.46 3.23
N SER A 18 9.14 -4.27 3.47
CA SER A 18 10.24 -3.72 2.66
C SER A 18 11.48 -4.64 2.65
N GLN A 19 11.83 -5.23 3.81
CA GLN A 19 12.94 -6.20 3.89
C GLN A 19 12.67 -7.48 3.09
N VAL A 20 11.44 -7.99 3.12
CA VAL A 20 11.03 -9.15 2.33
C VAL A 20 11.05 -8.79 0.85
N CYS A 21 10.43 -7.67 0.46
CA CYS A 21 10.41 -7.17 -0.91
C CYS A 21 11.82 -7.02 -1.48
N GLN A 22 12.77 -6.46 -0.74
CA GLN A 22 14.15 -6.35 -1.18
C GLN A 22 14.77 -7.71 -1.55
N LYS A 23 14.57 -8.75 -0.72
CA LYS A 23 15.07 -10.10 -1.02
C LYS A 23 14.40 -10.70 -2.26
N HIS A 24 13.10 -10.45 -2.44
CA HIS A 24 12.38 -10.89 -3.64
C HIS A 24 12.92 -10.20 -4.90
N LEU A 25 13.18 -8.89 -4.84
CA LEU A 25 13.75 -8.14 -5.96
C LEU A 25 15.13 -8.68 -6.36
N GLU A 26 16.03 -8.93 -5.42
CA GLU A 26 17.33 -9.55 -5.68
C GLU A 26 17.18 -10.92 -6.38
N GLY A 27 16.22 -11.74 -5.92
CA GLY A 27 15.91 -13.03 -6.55
C GLY A 27 15.37 -12.89 -7.98
N TYR A 28 14.48 -11.92 -8.22
CA TYR A 28 13.93 -11.68 -9.55
C TYR A 28 14.97 -11.09 -10.51
N GLU A 29 15.86 -10.20 -10.05
CA GLU A 29 16.98 -9.69 -10.84
C GLU A 29 17.90 -10.84 -11.27
N ALA A 30 18.26 -11.75 -10.35
CA ALA A 30 19.06 -12.93 -10.64
C ALA A 30 18.36 -13.87 -11.65
N LEU A 31 17.05 -14.10 -11.50
CA LEU A 31 16.26 -14.88 -12.45
C LEU A 31 16.23 -14.22 -13.84
N GLN A 32 16.04 -12.91 -13.90
CA GLN A 32 16.03 -12.16 -15.15
C GLN A 32 17.38 -12.25 -15.87
N GLN A 33 18.49 -12.13 -15.13
CA GLN A 33 19.84 -12.31 -15.67
C GLN A 33 20.08 -13.74 -16.16
N ALA A 34 19.66 -14.76 -15.39
CA ALA A 34 19.80 -16.15 -15.80
C ALA A 34 19.00 -16.47 -17.07
N ILE A 35 17.78 -15.92 -17.19
CA ILE A 35 16.96 -16.05 -18.39
C ILE A 35 17.69 -15.37 -19.57
N HIS A 36 18.20 -14.15 -19.40
CA HIS A 36 18.96 -13.47 -20.46
C HIS A 36 20.19 -14.27 -20.90
N GLN A 37 20.99 -14.77 -19.94
CA GLN A 37 22.17 -15.57 -20.23
C GLN A 37 21.82 -16.84 -21.02
N PHE A 38 20.70 -17.48 -20.67
CA PHE A 38 20.21 -18.66 -21.38
C PHE A 38 19.70 -18.32 -22.78
N THR A 39 18.91 -17.27 -22.93
CA THR A 39 18.22 -16.95 -24.20
C THR A 39 19.11 -16.22 -25.21
N VAL A 40 20.00 -15.34 -24.74
CA VAL A 40 20.84 -14.46 -25.57
C VAL A 40 22.30 -14.91 -25.55
N ASP A 41 22.89 -15.07 -24.36
CA ASP A 41 24.36 -15.23 -24.22
C ASP A 41 24.85 -16.67 -24.37
N SER A 42 23.96 -17.61 -24.68
CA SER A 42 24.26 -19.03 -24.89
C SER A 42 24.05 -19.46 -26.35
N PRO A 43 24.79 -18.89 -27.33
CA PRO A 43 24.57 -19.18 -28.75
C PRO A 43 24.90 -20.61 -29.13
N LEU A 44 25.70 -21.33 -28.33
CA LEU A 44 26.07 -22.73 -28.58
C LEU A 44 24.97 -23.73 -28.19
N LEU A 45 24.02 -23.34 -27.34
CA LEU A 45 22.84 -24.16 -27.02
C LEU A 45 21.83 -24.04 -28.16
N LYS A 46 21.84 -25.03 -29.05
CA LYS A 46 21.02 -25.07 -30.28
C LYS A 46 20.30 -26.40 -30.45
N GLY A 47 19.28 -26.40 -31.30
CA GLY A 47 18.47 -27.58 -31.62
C GLY A 47 17.05 -27.41 -31.11
N LYS A 48 16.11 -28.18 -31.68
CA LYS A 48 14.66 -27.96 -31.49
C LYS A 48 14.22 -27.78 -30.03
N ALA A 49 14.79 -28.57 -29.11
CA ALA A 49 14.50 -28.45 -27.68
C ALA A 49 15.00 -27.12 -27.09
N TYR A 50 16.27 -26.76 -27.32
CA TYR A 50 16.84 -25.50 -26.84
C TYR A 50 16.20 -24.28 -27.51
N ASP A 51 15.98 -24.33 -28.82
CA ASP A 51 15.39 -23.20 -29.57
C ASP A 51 13.96 -22.93 -29.09
N SER A 52 13.15 -23.98 -28.88
CA SER A 52 11.79 -23.83 -28.31
C SER A 52 11.80 -23.39 -26.85
N ALA A 53 12.75 -23.87 -26.03
CA ALA A 53 12.93 -23.42 -24.66
C ALA A 53 13.26 -21.93 -24.61
N LYS A 54 14.21 -21.46 -25.42
CA LYS A 54 14.57 -20.04 -25.49
C LYS A 54 13.37 -19.17 -25.90
N ALA A 55 12.59 -19.62 -26.89
CA ALA A 55 11.38 -18.93 -27.30
C ALA A 55 10.34 -18.84 -26.17
N PHE A 56 10.10 -19.95 -25.44
CA PHE A 56 9.17 -19.97 -24.30
C PHE A 56 9.65 -19.08 -23.15
N TYR A 57 10.94 -19.13 -22.82
CA TYR A 57 11.52 -18.33 -21.75
C TYR A 57 11.38 -16.84 -22.04
N SER A 58 11.68 -16.41 -23.27
CA SER A 58 11.51 -15.01 -23.69
C SER A 58 10.04 -14.59 -23.74
N ALA A 59 9.14 -15.46 -24.20
CA ALA A 59 7.73 -15.11 -24.39
C ALA A 59 6.89 -15.17 -23.11
N VAL A 60 7.26 -16.02 -22.14
CA VAL A 60 6.43 -16.30 -20.95
C VAL A 60 7.20 -16.05 -19.66
N LEU A 61 8.37 -16.67 -19.46
CA LEU A 61 9.06 -16.60 -18.18
C LEU A 61 9.68 -15.23 -17.89
N LEU A 62 10.23 -14.56 -18.90
CA LEU A 62 10.78 -13.21 -18.74
C LEU A 62 9.69 -12.20 -18.33
N PRO A 63 8.55 -12.09 -19.06
CA PRO A 63 7.41 -11.30 -18.58
C PRO A 63 6.90 -11.72 -17.21
N LEU A 64 6.91 -13.01 -16.86
CA LEU A 64 6.48 -13.47 -15.54
C LEU A 64 7.41 -12.97 -14.42
N VAL A 65 8.72 -12.97 -14.64
CA VAL A 65 9.70 -12.39 -13.70
C VAL A 65 9.50 -10.89 -13.55
N GLN A 66 9.29 -10.17 -14.66
CA GLN A 66 8.98 -8.73 -14.65
C GLN A 66 7.68 -8.43 -13.89
N ALA A 67 6.66 -9.27 -14.04
CA ALA A 67 5.42 -9.16 -13.26
C ALA A 67 5.69 -9.37 -11.76
N GLY A 68 6.57 -10.30 -11.40
CA GLY A 68 7.01 -10.52 -10.02
C GLY A 68 7.72 -9.30 -9.42
N ILE A 69 8.58 -8.63 -10.19
CA ILE A 69 9.22 -7.36 -9.79
C ILE A 69 8.15 -6.30 -9.52
N LEU A 70 7.26 -6.05 -10.50
CA LEU A 70 6.20 -5.06 -10.38
C LEU A 70 5.27 -5.33 -9.19
N LEU A 71 4.90 -6.59 -8.95
CA LEU A 71 4.06 -6.98 -7.81
C LEU A 71 4.76 -6.67 -6.48
N THR A 72 6.06 -6.95 -6.41
CA THR A 72 6.87 -6.73 -5.21
C THR A 72 6.98 -5.23 -4.89
N GLU A 73 7.23 -4.41 -5.91
CA GLU A 73 7.27 -2.95 -5.79
C GLU A 73 5.91 -2.38 -5.39
N ALA A 74 4.83 -2.78 -6.07
CA ALA A 74 3.47 -2.34 -5.75
C ALA A 74 3.05 -2.73 -4.33
N THR A 75 3.50 -3.90 -3.85
CA THR A 75 3.25 -4.35 -2.47
C THR A 75 3.99 -3.48 -1.47
N GLU A 76 5.27 -3.18 -1.72
CA GLU A 76 6.05 -2.32 -0.83
C GLU A 76 5.45 -0.91 -0.76
N GLU A 77 5.15 -0.30 -1.91
CA GLU A 77 4.55 1.03 -2.00
C GLU A 77 3.20 1.08 -1.28
N ALA A 78 2.32 0.11 -1.53
CA ALA A 78 0.98 0.10 -0.95
C ALA A 78 1.01 0.01 0.59
N VAL A 79 1.88 -0.84 1.15
CA VAL A 79 2.00 -0.97 2.62
C VAL A 79 2.60 0.30 3.24
N GLN A 80 3.57 0.95 2.59
CA GLN A 80 4.11 2.24 3.05
C GLN A 80 3.01 3.32 3.02
N LYS A 81 2.34 3.48 1.87
CA LYS A 81 1.30 4.47 1.61
C LYS A 81 0.08 4.32 2.51
N PHE A 82 -0.28 3.11 2.92
CA PHE A 82 -1.35 2.87 3.88
C PHE A 82 -1.12 3.62 5.19
N SER A 83 0.09 3.50 5.76
CA SER A 83 0.43 4.15 7.02
C SER A 83 0.54 5.67 6.88
N GLU A 84 1.01 6.15 5.73
CA GLU A 84 1.16 7.57 5.43
C GLU A 84 -0.19 8.25 5.21
N ARG A 85 -1.07 7.66 4.38
CA ARG A 85 -2.44 8.17 4.15
C ARG A 85 -3.24 8.23 5.44
N TYR A 86 -3.14 7.23 6.30
CA TYR A 86 -3.80 7.26 7.60
C TYR A 86 -3.35 8.49 8.42
N GLN A 87 -2.04 8.69 8.54
CA GLN A 87 -1.49 9.80 9.33
C GLN A 87 -1.82 11.17 8.74
N SER A 88 -1.96 11.29 7.42
CA SER A 88 -2.32 12.55 6.77
C SER A 88 -3.83 12.84 6.79
N GLU A 89 -4.68 11.81 6.70
CA GLU A 89 -6.13 11.96 6.54
C GLU A 89 -6.90 11.85 7.86
N VAL A 90 -6.34 11.12 8.84
CA VAL A 90 -7.04 10.74 10.07
C VAL A 90 -6.39 11.37 11.30
N ASP A 91 -5.29 10.79 11.79
CA ASP A 91 -4.61 11.18 13.02
C ASP A 91 -3.18 10.59 13.04
N SER A 92 -2.26 11.20 13.79
CA SER A 92 -0.88 10.71 13.91
C SER A 92 -0.74 9.53 14.88
N GLY A 93 -1.74 9.31 15.74
CA GLY A 93 -1.78 8.29 16.78
C GLY A 93 -2.69 7.10 16.47
N ASP A 94 -2.67 6.15 17.40
CA ASP A 94 -3.53 4.97 17.38
C ASP A 94 -4.98 5.39 17.68
N LEU A 95 -5.94 4.84 16.92
CA LEU A 95 -7.36 5.08 17.13
C LEU A 95 -8.13 3.77 17.11
N LYS A 96 -9.12 3.66 18.00
CA LYS A 96 -10.11 2.58 17.99
C LYS A 96 -11.49 3.20 17.96
N GLU A 97 -12.29 2.76 17.00
CA GLU A 97 -13.67 3.23 16.83
C GLU A 97 -14.47 3.07 18.13
N SER A 98 -14.38 1.93 18.80
CA SER A 98 -15.11 1.70 20.06
C SER A 98 -14.72 2.68 21.18
N GLU A 99 -13.43 3.05 21.27
CA GLU A 99 -12.94 4.00 22.28
C GLU A 99 -13.40 5.42 21.95
N LEU A 100 -13.38 5.81 20.66
CA LEU A 100 -13.91 7.10 20.21
C LEU A 100 -15.41 7.21 20.51
N GLU A 101 -16.20 6.20 20.18
CA GLU A 101 -17.63 6.18 20.46
C GLU A 101 -17.94 6.27 21.96
N GLU A 102 -17.15 5.59 22.81
CA GLU A 102 -17.30 5.69 24.26
C GLU A 102 -16.98 7.10 24.78
N GLN A 103 -15.91 7.71 24.28
CA GLN A 103 -15.52 9.07 24.67
C GLN A 103 -16.55 10.10 24.21
N ILE A 104 -17.14 9.94 23.02
CA ILE A 104 -18.24 10.79 22.52
C ILE A 104 -19.46 10.66 23.43
N ARG A 105 -19.85 9.44 23.82
CA ARG A 105 -20.95 9.22 24.77
C ARG A 105 -20.70 9.93 26.11
N LYS A 106 -19.50 9.77 26.68
CA LYS A 106 -19.10 10.45 27.92
C LYS A 106 -19.13 11.98 27.80
N ALA A 107 -18.62 12.53 26.69
CA ALA A 107 -18.68 13.96 26.44
C ALA A 107 -20.14 14.46 26.36
N ASN A 108 -21.02 13.70 25.72
CA ASN A 108 -22.45 14.00 25.65
C ASN A 108 -23.11 14.00 27.04
N ASP A 109 -22.78 13.04 27.90
CA ASP A 109 -23.28 12.98 29.27
C ASP A 109 -22.79 14.16 30.12
N LEU A 110 -21.54 14.59 29.95
CA LEU A 110 -20.99 15.77 30.61
C LEU A 110 -21.66 17.07 30.14
N ILE A 111 -21.94 17.21 28.84
CA ILE A 111 -22.71 18.32 28.28
C ILE A 111 -24.10 18.37 28.91
N ASN A 112 -24.79 17.22 28.99
CA ASN A 112 -26.12 17.15 29.61
C ASN A 112 -26.10 17.53 31.09
N GLN A 113 -25.10 17.07 31.84
CA GLN A 113 -24.92 17.44 33.25
C GLN A 113 -24.63 18.94 33.42
N ALA A 114 -23.76 19.51 32.59
CA ALA A 114 -23.43 20.93 32.62
C ALA A 114 -24.63 21.80 32.23
N ASN A 115 -25.46 21.38 31.26
CA ASN A 115 -26.72 22.04 30.92
C ASN A 115 -27.75 21.98 32.06
N ALA A 116 -27.85 20.84 32.75
CA ALA A 116 -28.70 20.72 33.93
C ALA A 116 -28.21 21.62 35.08
N LEU A 117 -26.89 21.74 35.27
CA LEU A 117 -26.28 22.67 36.22
C LEU A 117 -26.56 24.13 35.84
N GLN A 118 -26.49 24.48 34.54
CA GLN A 118 -26.81 25.81 34.04
C GLN A 118 -28.22 26.23 34.48
N THR A 119 -29.19 25.32 34.29
CA THR A 119 -30.59 25.55 34.69
C THR A 119 -30.72 25.77 36.21
N LYS A 120 -30.00 24.99 37.02
CA LYS A 120 -29.98 25.15 38.48
C LYS A 120 -29.38 26.48 38.93
N ILE A 121 -28.27 26.92 38.29
CA ILE A 121 -27.65 28.21 38.59
C ILE A 121 -28.63 29.34 38.26
N THR A 122 -29.25 29.30 37.07
CA THR A 122 -30.25 30.32 36.65
C THR A 122 -31.44 30.42 37.60
N GLN A 123 -31.87 29.31 38.22
CA GLN A 123 -32.97 29.27 39.19
C GLN A 123 -32.55 29.58 40.64
N SER A 124 -31.25 29.75 40.91
CA SER A 124 -30.73 29.97 42.27
C SER A 124 -30.89 31.41 42.75
N GLN A 125 -30.99 31.60 44.07
CA GLN A 125 -31.04 32.91 44.72
C GLN A 125 -29.64 33.43 45.11
N LEU A 126 -28.64 33.19 44.28
CA LEU A 126 -27.28 33.69 44.53
C LEU A 126 -27.21 35.22 44.36
N PRO A 127 -26.28 35.90 45.07
CA PRO A 127 -25.93 37.29 44.78
C PRO A 127 -25.56 37.47 43.30
N GLU A 128 -25.92 38.61 42.69
CA GLU A 128 -25.77 38.85 41.25
C GLU A 128 -24.34 38.60 40.72
N THR A 129 -23.33 39.02 41.49
CA THR A 129 -21.91 38.84 41.15
C THR A 129 -21.50 37.37 41.11
N ASP A 130 -21.97 36.58 42.08
CA ASP A 130 -21.68 35.14 42.18
C ASP A 130 -22.44 34.37 41.11
N HIS A 131 -23.70 34.76 40.87
CA HIS A 131 -24.55 34.22 39.82
C HIS A 131 -23.88 34.35 38.45
N ARG A 132 -23.46 35.58 38.08
CA ARG A 132 -22.78 35.84 36.80
C ARG A 132 -21.49 35.05 36.66
N THR A 133 -20.71 34.95 37.73
CA THR A 133 -19.44 34.19 37.73
C THR A 133 -19.69 32.70 37.48
N GLN A 134 -20.67 32.09 38.18
CA GLN A 134 -20.99 30.68 38.01
C GLN A 134 -21.56 30.34 36.63
N LEU A 135 -22.42 31.20 36.06
CA LEU A 135 -22.93 31.01 34.69
C LEU A 135 -21.80 31.05 33.66
N ASN A 136 -20.87 32.00 33.80
CA ASN A 136 -19.74 32.12 32.89
C ASN A 136 -18.82 30.89 32.96
N LEU A 137 -18.52 30.41 34.18
CA LEU A 137 -17.70 29.21 34.37
C LEU A 137 -18.37 27.95 33.80
N ASN A 138 -19.67 27.77 34.05
CA ASN A 138 -20.39 26.61 33.53
C ASN A 138 -20.56 26.67 32.01
N GLN A 139 -20.77 27.86 31.44
CA GLN A 139 -20.78 28.03 29.98
C GLN A 139 -19.43 27.68 29.36
N ALA A 140 -18.31 28.04 29.99
CA ALA A 140 -16.98 27.66 29.53
C ALA A 140 -16.78 26.13 29.54
N LEU A 141 -17.31 25.44 30.56
CA LEU A 141 -17.30 23.97 30.62
C LEU A 141 -18.13 23.34 29.49
N ILE A 142 -19.34 23.83 29.26
CA ILE A 142 -20.21 23.36 28.16
C ILE A 142 -19.47 23.49 26.83
N ASN A 143 -18.90 24.67 26.55
CA ASN A 143 -18.15 24.93 25.33
C ASN A 143 -16.95 23.97 25.19
N SER A 144 -16.19 23.76 26.26
CA SER A 144 -15.04 22.85 26.26
C SER A 144 -15.46 21.40 25.95
N TYR A 145 -16.54 20.90 26.55
CA TYR A 145 -17.04 19.56 26.28
C TYR A 145 -17.60 19.42 24.86
N GLN A 146 -18.25 20.46 24.33
CA GLN A 146 -18.73 20.50 22.95
C GLN A 146 -17.56 20.44 21.96
N THR A 147 -16.52 21.26 22.13
CA THR A 147 -15.32 21.22 21.29
C THR A 147 -14.66 19.85 21.32
N ASN A 148 -14.48 19.26 22.53
CA ASN A 148 -13.91 17.92 22.64
C ASN A 148 -14.78 16.85 21.94
N LYS A 149 -16.11 16.95 22.05
CA LYS A 149 -17.03 16.04 21.35
C LYS A 149 -16.87 16.16 19.83
N GLU A 150 -16.84 17.38 19.30
CA GLU A 150 -16.69 17.64 17.86
C GLU A 150 -15.35 17.09 17.33
N GLU A 151 -14.26 17.26 18.06
CA GLU A 151 -12.95 16.69 17.71
C GLU A 151 -12.98 15.16 17.64
N LEU A 152 -13.62 14.50 18.61
CA LEU A 152 -13.76 13.04 18.64
C LEU A 152 -14.65 12.53 17.50
N GLU A 153 -15.75 13.22 17.22
CA GLU A 153 -16.66 12.89 16.12
C GLU A 153 -15.96 13.04 14.76
N GLU A 154 -15.13 14.07 14.59
CA GLU A 154 -14.34 14.27 13.37
C GLU A 154 -13.28 13.18 13.18
N LYS A 155 -12.57 12.79 14.24
CA LYS A 155 -11.63 11.65 14.19
C LYS A 155 -12.35 10.35 13.81
N LEU A 156 -13.51 10.08 14.41
CA LEU A 156 -14.32 8.90 14.09
C LEU A 156 -14.77 8.90 12.62
N ARG A 157 -15.24 10.05 12.13
CA ARG A 157 -15.65 10.22 10.72
C ARG A 157 -14.48 9.96 9.78
N LYS A 158 -13.32 10.55 10.05
CA LYS A 158 -12.09 10.34 9.26
C LYS A 158 -11.63 8.90 9.28
N LEU A 159 -11.62 8.24 10.45
CA LEU A 159 -11.26 6.83 10.59
C LEU A 159 -12.14 5.93 9.73
N ARG A 160 -13.47 6.15 9.76
CA ARG A 160 -14.44 5.41 8.93
C ARG A 160 -14.23 5.67 7.43
N ALA A 161 -13.99 6.92 7.04
CA ALA A 161 -13.73 7.28 5.65
C ALA A 161 -12.42 6.67 5.13
N PHE A 162 -11.36 6.67 5.95
CA PHE A 162 -10.12 5.99 5.63
C PHE A 162 -10.33 4.49 5.51
N HIS A 163 -11.04 3.85 6.45
CA HIS A 163 -11.34 2.42 6.37
C HIS A 163 -12.05 2.05 5.05
N ALA A 164 -13.05 2.83 4.63
CA ALA A 164 -13.77 2.60 3.38
C ALA A 164 -12.90 2.81 2.13
N SER A 165 -11.97 3.77 2.15
CA SER A 165 -11.17 4.14 0.98
C SER A 165 -9.80 3.43 0.91
N SER A 166 -9.29 2.92 2.04
CA SER A 166 -7.95 2.33 2.13
C SER A 166 -7.73 1.07 1.28
N PRO A 167 -8.72 0.21 0.96
CA PRO A 167 -8.50 -0.93 0.06
C PRO A 167 -8.03 -0.52 -1.34
N SER A 168 -8.39 0.69 -1.80
CA SER A 168 -7.95 1.21 -3.11
C SER A 168 -6.44 1.40 -3.20
N ILE A 169 -5.73 1.51 -2.07
CA ILE A 169 -4.27 1.59 -2.01
C ILE A 169 -3.62 0.31 -2.59
N PHE A 170 -4.33 -0.83 -2.54
CA PHE A 170 -3.81 -2.13 -2.95
C PHE A 170 -4.37 -2.61 -4.31
N SER A 171 -5.09 -1.76 -5.05
CA SER A 171 -5.78 -2.20 -6.28
C SER A 171 -4.82 -2.70 -7.37
N GLU A 172 -3.63 -2.11 -7.47
CA GLU A 172 -2.62 -2.50 -8.46
C GLU A 172 -2.06 -3.92 -8.21
N ILE A 173 -2.01 -4.35 -6.94
CA ILE A 173 -1.57 -5.71 -6.58
C ILE A 173 -2.53 -6.75 -7.19
N ALA A 174 -3.84 -6.47 -7.16
CA ALA A 174 -4.83 -7.39 -7.71
C ALA A 174 -4.69 -7.54 -9.24
N SER A 175 -4.41 -6.45 -9.96
CA SER A 175 -4.22 -6.49 -11.42
C SER A 175 -2.96 -7.27 -11.80
N LEU A 176 -1.85 -7.05 -11.10
CA LEU A 176 -0.59 -7.76 -11.31
C LEU A 176 -0.70 -9.25 -10.95
N LYS A 177 -1.44 -9.58 -9.88
CA LYS A 177 -1.69 -10.96 -9.49
C LYS A 177 -2.42 -11.75 -10.58
N GLN A 178 -3.41 -11.13 -11.24
CA GLN A 178 -4.13 -11.79 -12.34
C GLN A 178 -3.19 -12.17 -13.50
N ALA A 179 -2.29 -11.26 -13.89
CA ALA A 179 -1.29 -11.52 -14.93
C ALA A 179 -0.31 -12.64 -14.52
N ILE A 180 0.14 -12.64 -13.27
CA ILE A 180 1.00 -13.68 -12.71
C ILE A 180 0.31 -15.05 -12.71
N ASP A 181 -0.95 -15.12 -12.27
CA ASP A 181 -1.71 -16.37 -12.23
C ASP A 181 -1.88 -16.97 -13.64
N GLN A 182 -2.11 -16.11 -14.65
CA GLN A 182 -2.17 -16.52 -16.05
C GLN A 182 -0.81 -17.04 -16.56
N GLY A 183 0.29 -16.34 -16.27
CA GLY A 183 1.63 -16.79 -16.63
C GLY A 183 2.00 -18.12 -15.97
N ILE A 184 1.72 -18.29 -14.68
CA ILE A 184 1.93 -19.56 -13.95
C ILE A 184 1.09 -20.69 -14.54
N ALA A 185 -0.15 -20.43 -14.98
CA ALA A 185 -0.95 -21.46 -15.64
C ALA A 185 -0.30 -21.92 -16.97
N GLN A 186 0.29 -21.00 -17.73
CA GLN A 186 0.98 -21.31 -18.99
C GLN A 186 2.25 -22.15 -18.76
N THR A 187 2.98 -21.95 -17.65
CA THR A 187 4.17 -22.77 -17.36
C THR A 187 3.84 -24.24 -17.07
N LYS A 188 2.67 -24.52 -16.49
CA LYS A 188 2.26 -25.89 -16.13
C LYS A 188 2.05 -26.82 -17.33
N THR A 189 1.81 -26.27 -18.52
CA THR A 189 1.52 -27.04 -19.74
C THR A 189 2.55 -26.79 -20.85
N ALA A 190 3.67 -26.15 -20.51
CA ALA A 190 4.64 -25.68 -21.49
C ALA A 190 5.42 -26.81 -22.18
N TRP A 191 5.66 -27.93 -21.53
CA TRP A 191 6.47 -29.01 -22.09
C TRP A 191 5.64 -30.04 -22.86
N ASN A 192 6.03 -30.31 -24.10
CA ASN A 192 5.47 -31.40 -24.90
C ASN A 192 6.47 -32.57 -24.95
N SER A 193 6.15 -33.64 -24.24
CA SER A 193 6.99 -34.84 -24.16
C SER A 193 7.08 -35.62 -25.48
N SER A 194 6.03 -35.59 -26.30
CA SER A 194 5.99 -36.29 -27.59
C SER A 194 6.92 -35.66 -28.62
N THR A 195 7.04 -34.33 -28.62
CA THR A 195 7.93 -33.59 -29.54
C THR A 195 9.29 -33.25 -28.93
N GLY A 196 9.44 -33.36 -27.61
CA GLY A 196 10.66 -32.97 -26.89
C GLY A 196 10.92 -31.46 -26.96
N THR A 197 9.86 -30.65 -27.00
CA THR A 197 9.94 -29.19 -27.18
C THR A 197 9.01 -28.46 -26.23
N PHE A 198 9.31 -27.18 -26.00
CA PHE A 198 8.39 -26.27 -25.34
C PHE A 198 7.34 -25.74 -26.33
N MET A 199 6.10 -25.59 -25.85
CA MET A 199 4.99 -24.99 -26.56
C MET A 199 4.87 -23.53 -26.15
N VAL A 200 5.08 -22.63 -27.09
CA VAL A 200 4.83 -21.19 -26.88
C VAL A 200 3.33 -20.93 -27.04
N PRO A 201 2.66 -20.28 -26.08
CA PRO A 201 1.25 -19.90 -26.22
C PRO A 201 1.03 -19.04 -27.47
N LYS A 202 -0.19 -19.07 -28.00
CA LYS A 202 -0.55 -18.20 -29.13
C LYS A 202 -0.56 -16.75 -28.69
N GLN A 203 -0.36 -15.82 -29.63
CA GLN A 203 -0.35 -14.38 -29.32
C GLN A 203 -1.62 -13.91 -28.60
N SER A 204 -2.79 -14.47 -28.93
CA SER A 204 -4.06 -14.18 -28.26
C SER A 204 -4.03 -14.47 -26.75
N ASP A 205 -3.19 -15.41 -26.33
CA ASP A 205 -3.09 -15.87 -24.94
C ASP A 205 -1.96 -15.14 -24.18
N LEU A 206 -1.20 -14.29 -24.87
CA LEU A 206 -0.07 -13.52 -24.34
C LEU A 206 -0.39 -12.03 -24.11
N THR A 207 -1.65 -11.62 -24.18
CA THR A 207 -2.06 -10.22 -23.92
C THR A 207 -1.64 -9.71 -22.53
N TRP A 208 -1.52 -10.61 -21.55
CA TRP A 208 -1.00 -10.28 -20.23
C TRP A 208 0.48 -9.87 -20.26
N THR A 209 1.29 -10.46 -21.15
CA THR A 209 2.73 -10.15 -21.25
C THR A 209 2.95 -8.76 -21.81
N GLU A 210 2.13 -8.34 -22.78
CA GLU A 210 2.13 -6.97 -23.32
C GLU A 210 1.79 -5.95 -22.23
N THR A 211 0.78 -6.25 -21.40
CA THR A 211 0.40 -5.40 -20.26
C THR A 211 1.55 -5.26 -19.26
N ILE A 212 2.22 -6.37 -18.92
CA ILE A 212 3.36 -6.37 -18.01
C ILE A 212 4.55 -5.62 -18.61
N LYS A 213 4.88 -5.87 -19.87
CA LYS A 213 5.99 -5.20 -20.56
C LYS A 213 5.82 -3.68 -20.53
N ASN A 214 4.63 -3.19 -20.88
CA ASN A 214 4.33 -1.74 -20.85
C ASN A 214 4.45 -1.14 -19.44
N LYS A 215 4.05 -1.88 -18.39
CA LYS A 215 4.22 -1.44 -16.99
C LYS A 215 5.70 -1.47 -16.58
N TYR A 216 6.44 -2.48 -17.00
CA TYR A 216 7.85 -2.64 -16.69
C TYR A 216 8.72 -1.59 -17.36
N GLU A 217 8.45 -1.24 -18.62
CA GLU A 217 9.12 -0.14 -19.33
C GLU A 217 8.96 1.19 -18.57
N LYS A 218 7.73 1.52 -18.13
CA LYS A 218 7.48 2.70 -17.29
C LYS A 218 8.20 2.64 -15.95
N TYR A 219 8.27 1.47 -15.34
CA TYR A 219 9.03 1.27 -14.11
C TYR A 219 10.52 1.62 -14.33
N LEU A 220 11.12 1.10 -15.41
CA LEU A 220 12.53 1.37 -15.74
C LEU A 220 12.81 2.86 -15.99
N GLU A 221 11.88 3.57 -16.64
CA GLU A 221 11.95 5.02 -16.86
C GLU A 221 11.96 5.80 -15.53
N LEU A 222 11.12 5.38 -14.56
CA LEU A 222 11.00 6.03 -13.26
C LEU A 222 12.20 5.75 -12.35
N THR A 223 12.78 4.55 -12.41
CA THR A 223 13.92 4.15 -11.57
C THR A 223 15.27 4.53 -12.15
N GLY A 224 15.32 5.07 -13.38
CA GLY A 224 16.57 5.43 -14.05
C GLY A 224 17.46 4.22 -14.38
N THR A 225 16.87 3.02 -14.45
CA THR A 225 17.57 1.78 -14.80
C THR A 225 17.55 1.59 -16.32
N ALA A 226 18.69 1.79 -16.98
CA ALA A 226 18.84 1.54 -18.42
C ALA A 226 19.28 0.10 -18.70
N LEU A 227 18.62 -0.57 -19.65
CA LEU A 227 19.11 -1.80 -20.29
C LEU A 227 20.31 -1.42 -21.19
N MET A 228 21.54 -1.54 -20.69
CA MET A 228 22.72 -1.52 -21.56
C MET A 228 22.93 -2.92 -22.14
N ALA A 229 23.21 -2.98 -23.44
CA ALA A 229 23.55 -4.21 -24.17
C ALA A 229 24.77 -4.88 -23.51
N GLY A 230 24.53 -5.83 -22.60
CA GLY A 230 25.59 -6.57 -21.88
C GLY A 230 25.41 -6.73 -20.37
N GLY A 231 24.36 -6.19 -19.74
CA GLY A 231 24.05 -6.52 -18.35
C GLY A 231 23.14 -5.53 -17.62
N TYR A 232 22.35 -6.05 -16.68
CA TYR A 232 21.61 -5.26 -15.70
C TYR A 232 22.60 -4.66 -14.69
N VAL A 233 22.74 -3.33 -14.67
CA VAL A 233 23.37 -2.61 -13.56
C VAL A 233 22.24 -2.06 -12.70
N SER A 234 21.98 -2.70 -11.56
CA SER A 234 21.04 -2.18 -10.56
C SER A 234 21.63 -0.91 -9.92
N THR A 235 21.18 0.27 -10.36
CA THR A 235 21.35 1.54 -9.64
C THR A 235 20.29 1.71 -8.54
N ALA A 236 19.46 0.68 -8.29
CA ALA A 236 18.30 0.74 -7.40
C ALA A 236 18.66 1.15 -5.96
N ASN A 237 19.89 0.92 -5.52
CA ASN A 237 20.33 1.37 -4.20
C ASN A 237 20.70 2.86 -4.12
N VAL A 238 20.95 3.54 -5.24
CA VAL A 238 21.37 4.96 -5.27
C VAL A 238 20.16 5.89 -5.52
N VAL A 239 19.26 5.54 -6.44
CA VAL A 239 18.07 6.36 -6.74
C VAL A 239 17.01 6.28 -5.62
N ARG A 240 16.94 5.15 -4.90
CA ARG A 240 16.05 4.94 -3.74
C ARG A 240 16.37 5.84 -2.55
N ALA A 241 17.59 6.36 -2.45
CA ALA A 241 18.00 7.34 -1.43
C ALA A 241 17.65 8.79 -1.84
N GLU A 242 17.78 9.13 -3.12
CA GLU A 242 17.61 10.50 -3.62
C GLU A 242 16.13 10.87 -3.89
N GLY A 243 15.31 9.91 -4.34
CA GLY A 243 13.85 10.11 -4.48
C GLY A 243 13.14 10.30 -3.14
N LYS A 244 13.56 9.57 -2.09
CA LYS A 244 13.02 9.71 -0.72
C LYS A 244 13.47 10.98 -0.01
N ALA A 245 14.60 11.60 -0.42
CA ALA A 245 15.06 12.87 0.12
C ALA A 245 14.31 14.09 -0.46
N SER A 246 13.82 13.97 -1.69
CA SER A 246 13.14 15.07 -2.39
C SER A 246 11.67 15.26 -1.95
N ILE A 247 11.03 14.20 -1.45
CA ILE A 247 9.66 14.24 -0.89
C ILE A 247 9.64 14.86 0.53
N LYS A 248 10.79 14.95 1.22
CA LYS A 248 10.90 15.58 2.54
C LYS A 248 11.20 17.09 2.51
N LYS A 249 11.30 17.71 1.33
CA LYS A 249 11.71 19.12 1.18
C LYS A 249 10.66 20.07 0.59
N ASN A 250 9.43 19.61 0.35
CA ASN A 250 8.30 20.48 -0.03
C ASN A 250 7.16 20.38 0.98
#